data_AF-A0A645FVI1-F1
#
_entry.id   AF-A0A645FVI1-F1
#
_cell.length_a   1.000
_cell.length_b   1.000
_cell.length_c   1.000
_cell.angle_alpha   90.00
_cell.angle_beta   90.00
_cell.angle_gamma   90.00
#
_symmetry.space_group_name_H-M   'P 1'
#
loop_
_entity.id
_entity.type
_entity.pdbx_description
1 polymer ?
#
loop_
_entity_poly.entity_id
_entity_poly.type
_entity_poly.pdbx_seq_one_letter_code
_entity_poly.pdbx_strand_id
1 'polypeptide(L)' 'MLIMPDHPTPIATKTHARDAVPFIIYTSSHDEKGTETFDEEMARSTNIYYKNGVELCKAFLKS' A
#
# COMPACT_ATOMS: atom_id res chain seq x y z
N MET A 1 8.74 -0.97 -9.16
CA MET A 1 7.99 -2.17 -8.74
C MET A 1 6.91 -1.76 -7.75
N LEU A 2 5.69 -2.27 -7.88
CA LEU A 2 4.56 -1.99 -6.99
C LEU A 2 3.98 -3.31 -6.47
N ILE A 3 3.80 -3.42 -5.15
CA ILE A 3 3.23 -4.59 -4.47
C ILE A 3 2.07 -4.14 -3.60
N MET A 4 0.90 -4.79 -3.74
CA MET A 4 -0.26 -4.61 -2.87
C MET A 4 -1.21 -5.82 -2.98
N PRO A 5 -2.00 -6.12 -1.94
CA PRO A 5 -3.20 -6.95 -2.06
C PRO A 5 -4.28 -6.25 -2.88
N ASP A 6 -5.23 -7.01 -3.44
CA ASP A 6 -6.38 -6.46 -4.17
C ASP A 6 -7.47 -5.91 -3.21
N HIS A 7 -7.77 -6.64 -2.14
CA HIS A 7 -8.72 -6.25 -1.10
C HIS A 7 -8.41 -6.95 0.23
N PRO A 8 -8.84 -6.38 1.38
CA PRO A 8 -8.72 -7.07 2.66
C PRO A 8 -9.76 -8.19 2.76
N THR A 9 -9.34 -9.34 3.29
CA THR A 9 -10.23 -10.47 3.63
C THR A 9 -9.96 -10.92 5.06
N PRO A 10 -10.50 -10.20 6.07
CA PRO A 10 -10.22 -10.50 7.46
C PRO A 10 -10.69 -11.90 7.85
N ILE A 11 -9.85 -12.66 8.57
CA ILE A 11 -10.18 -14.02 9.04
C ILE A 11 -11.44 -14.00 9.92
N ALA A 12 -11.62 -12.95 10.71
CA ALA A 12 -12.76 -12.80 11.61
C ALA A 12 -14.12 -12.74 10.87
N THR A 13 -14.15 -12.11 9.69
CA THR A 13 -15.38 -11.92 8.90
C THR A 13 -15.50 -12.90 7.73
N LYS A 14 -14.39 -13.53 7.31
CA LYS A 14 -14.30 -14.47 6.17
C LYS A 14 -14.91 -13.93 4.87
N THR A 15 -14.94 -12.62 4.74
CA THR A 15 -15.59 -11.90 3.65
C THR A 15 -14.73 -10.72 3.25
N HIS A 16 -14.80 -10.33 1.98
CA HIS A 16 -14.11 -9.14 1.49
C HIS A 16 -14.59 -7.91 2.26
N ALA A 17 -13.64 -7.17 2.83
CA ALA A 17 -13.88 -5.90 3.47
C ALA A 17 -13.49 -4.76 2.52
N ARG A 18 -13.91 -3.53 2.86
CA ARG A 18 -13.63 -2.32 2.05
C ARG A 18 -12.56 -1.43 2.68
N ASP A 19 -11.88 -1.95 3.70
CA ASP A 19 -10.77 -1.26 4.35
C ASP A 19 -9.61 -1.06 3.38
N ALA A 20 -8.73 -0.12 3.73
CA ALA A 20 -7.52 0.13 2.96
C ALA A 20 -6.56 -1.07 3.04
N VAL A 21 -5.80 -1.29 1.97
CA VAL A 21 -4.73 -2.29 1.90
C VAL A 21 -3.36 -1.60 1.92
N PRO A 22 -2.33 -2.21 2.52
CA PRO A 22 -0.98 -1.68 2.47
C PRO A 22 -0.39 -1.85 1.05
N PHE A 23 0.49 -0.93 0.65
CA PHE A 23 1.21 -1.01 -0.62
C PHE A 23 2.68 -0.61 -0.44
N ILE A 24 3.56 -1.08 -1.33
CA ILE A 24 4.95 -0.63 -1.43
C ILE A 24 5.25 -0.26 -2.89
N ILE A 25 5.90 0.88 -3.07
CA ILE A 25 6.57 1.25 -4.32
C ILE A 25 8.07 1.18 -4.09
N TYR A 26 8.76 0.45 -4.96
CA TYR A 26 10.22 0.38 -5.01
C TYR A 26 10.71 0.89 -6.36
N THR A 27 11.70 1.76 -6.34
CA THR A 27 12.37 2.31 -7.53
C THR A 27 13.88 2.14 -7.33
N SER A 28 14.60 1.74 -8.40
CA SER A 28 16.06 1.62 -8.35
C SER A 28 16.75 2.94 -8.75
N SER A 29 15.98 3.97 -9.09
CA SER A 29 16.50 5.25 -9.58
C SER A 29 17.02 6.16 -8.46
N HIS A 30 16.57 5.96 -7.23
CA HIS A 30 17.00 6.72 -6.06
C HIS A 30 16.73 5.93 -4.77
N ASP A 31 17.50 6.23 -3.72
CA ASP A 31 17.29 5.67 -2.39
C ASP A 31 16.25 6.49 -1.62
N GLU A 32 15.22 5.82 -1.11
CA GLU A 32 14.29 6.39 -0.14
C GLU A 32 14.36 5.63 1.19
N LYS A 33 14.15 6.37 2.30
CA LYS A 33 13.94 5.75 3.61
C LYS A 33 12.53 5.16 3.65
N GLY A 34 12.43 3.86 3.36
CA GLY A 34 11.21 3.08 3.50
C GLY A 34 10.87 2.73 4.96
N THR A 35 9.86 1.88 5.11
CA THR A 35 9.47 1.30 6.40
C THR A 35 10.24 0.01 6.68
N GLU A 36 10.39 -0.36 7.96
CA GLU A 36 11.07 -1.61 8.36
C GLU A 36 10.22 -2.85 8.06
N THR A 37 8.90 -2.74 8.14
CA THR A 37 7.96 -3.85 7.93
C THR A 37 6.89 -3.49 6.90
N PHE A 38 6.30 -4.54 6.31
CA PHE A 38 5.14 -4.45 5.42
C PHE A 38 3.94 -5.10 6.09
N ASP A 39 3.18 -4.28 6.82
CA ASP A 39 1.95 -4.67 7.52
C ASP A 39 0.99 -3.47 7.60
N GLU A 40 -0.26 -3.73 8.01
CA GLU A 40 -1.32 -2.72 8.07
C GLU A 40 -1.07 -1.62 9.11
N GLU A 41 -0.35 -1.90 10.20
CA GLU A 41 -0.08 -0.94 11.27
C GLU A 41 1.03 0.05 10.87
N MET A 42 2.13 -0.48 10.33
CA MET A 42 3.24 0.29 9.81
C MET A 42 2.77 1.15 8.63
N ALA A 43 1.99 0.60 7.70
CA ALA A 43 1.42 1.37 6.60
C ALA A 43 0.56 2.54 7.10
N ARG A 44 -0.29 2.30 8.13
CA ARG A 44 -1.09 3.35 8.75
C ARG A 44 -0.25 4.44 9.40
N SER A 45 0.88 4.10 10.01
CA SER A 45 1.77 5.06 10.66
C SER A 45 2.41 6.07 9.68
N THR A 46 2.58 5.67 8.41
CA THR A 46 3.16 6.55 7.37
C THR A 46 2.26 7.73 7.00
N ASN A 47 0.96 7.66 7.30
CA ASN A 47 -0.08 8.59 6.83
C ASN A 47 -0.13 8.77 5.29
N ILE A 48 0.50 7.89 4.52
CA ILE A 48 0.39 7.88 3.05
C ILE A 48 -0.86 7.09 2.66
N TYR A 49 -1.85 7.79 2.13
CA TYR A 49 -3.13 7.20 1.75
C TYR A 49 -3.57 7.66 0.36
N TYR A 50 -3.95 6.70 -0.46
CA TYR A 50 -4.56 6.95 -1.77
C TYR A 50 -6.02 6.48 -1.73
N LYS A 51 -6.94 7.35 -2.18
CA LYS A 51 -8.38 7.06 -2.13
C LYS A 51 -8.78 5.95 -3.10
N ASN A 52 -8.04 5.81 -4.20
CA ASN A 52 -8.33 4.85 -5.26
C ASN A 52 -7.04 4.42 -5.97
N GLY A 53 -7.11 3.29 -6.66
CA GLY A 53 -5.98 2.74 -7.41
C GLY A 53 -5.50 3.63 -8.56
N VAL A 54 -6.35 4.52 -9.11
CA VAL A 54 -5.94 5.42 -10.20
C VAL A 54 -4.96 6.48 -9.69
N GLU A 55 -5.21 7.05 -8.51
CA GLU A 55 -4.28 7.98 -7.85
C GLU A 55 -2.96 7.31 -7.49
N LEU A 56 -3.01 6.09 -6.95
CA LEU A 56 -1.83 5.30 -6.64
C LEU A 56 -1.01 4.96 -7.90
N CYS A 57 -1.65 4.54 -8.99
CA CYS A 57 -0.97 4.28 -10.26
C CYS A 57 -0.30 5.55 -10.82
N LYS A 58 -0.92 6.73 -10.68
CA LYS A 58 -0.29 7.99 -11.09
C LYS A 58 0.96 8.31 -10.27
N ALA A 59 0.96 8.01 -8.97
CA ALA A 59 2.15 8.17 -8.14
C ALA A 59 3.25 7.17 -8.54
N PHE A 60 2.88 5.91 -8.77
CA PHE A 60 3.80 4.87 -9.23
C PHE A 60 4.48 5.17 -10.58
N LEU A 61 3.78 5.81 -11.51
CA LEU A 61 4.37 6.21 -12.80
C LEU A 61 5.30 7.43 -12.70
N LYS A 62 5.31 8.12 -11.56
CA LYS A 62 6.15 9.29 -11.30
C LYS A 62 7.33 9.01 -10.35
N SER A 63 7.32 7.87 -9.66
CA SER A 63 8.40 7.39 -8.78
C SER A 63 9.62 6.87 -9.55
#